data_AF-A0A1W2FNH6-F1
#
_entry.id   AF-A0A1W2FNH6-F1
#
_cell.length_a   1.000
_cell.length_b   1.000
_cell.length_c   1.000
_cell.angle_alpha   90.00
_cell.angle_beta   90.00
_cell.angle_gamma   90.00
#
_symmetry.space_group_name_H-M   'P 1'
#
loop_
_entity.id
_entity.type
_entity.pdbx_description
1 polymer ?
#
loop_
_entity_poly.entity_id
_entity_poly.type
_entity_poly.pdbx_seq_one_letter_code
_entity_poly.pdbx_strand_id
1 'polypeptide(L)'
;MVSYGDVKQWRAAALDEAVGELNKRGDELLGMSDELSASGKPDSWVGSGANEAEQARTRTTDRMEHVVAGVAAARRAVADASDSVTVLERLVRETDDVATANGFSITNEGQIVPQATAGDGGFFDQISVMADLANRVSTILERANDVDVFLSGVLDKISGGQITDGGATSLADASAQGEKQGSLHEELLKKYNVSIDPGGIVSYPDGALGWVLEKFGIEPMNMTAGEAALLDDIGLAGTKDAYDIYKTAVHDAENVFDRQGLTDGHSDAFRHAYWNAMLANRFGPEWTEQYTTAHERVGTNSAAAEAMDLHNNEVGRRIAAEHPDASPEELKGLVEQAVRNGEMVVVGPDGQLVRSNEVPMGQTGRAEGPPAEGGQDPKPQDKYEDNTSGGYNPGSDGDNYGTYDN
;
A
#
# COMPACT_ATOMS: atom_id res chain seq x y z
N MET A 1 -16.50 2.71 10.03
CA MET A 1 -15.22 3.12 10.64
C MET A 1 -15.06 2.29 11.89
N VAL A 2 -13.97 1.54 11.96
CA VAL A 2 -13.68 0.58 13.04
C VAL A 2 -13.25 1.35 14.30
N SER A 3 -13.74 0.97 15.49
CA SER A 3 -13.31 1.57 16.77
C SER A 3 -12.19 0.76 17.43
N TYR A 4 -11.46 1.36 18.36
CA TYR A 4 -10.37 0.67 19.08
C TYR A 4 -10.90 -0.54 19.86
N GLY A 5 -12.11 -0.41 20.42
CA GLY A 5 -12.83 -1.49 21.10
C GLY A 5 -13.20 -2.64 20.17
N ASP A 6 -13.49 -2.37 18.89
CA ASP A 6 -13.73 -3.42 17.88
C ASP A 6 -12.43 -4.19 17.60
N VAL A 7 -11.32 -3.48 17.36
CA VAL A 7 -10.01 -4.11 17.09
C VAL A 7 -9.57 -4.99 18.26
N LYS A 8 -9.80 -4.56 19.50
CA LYS A 8 -9.52 -5.37 20.72
C LYS A 8 -10.27 -6.70 20.76
N GLN A 9 -11.37 -6.84 20.02
CA GLN A 9 -12.16 -8.06 19.94
C GLN A 9 -11.76 -8.96 18.76
N TRP A 10 -11.02 -8.44 17.78
CA TRP A 10 -10.59 -9.22 16.62
C TRP A 10 -9.58 -10.30 17.02
N ARG A 11 -9.69 -11.46 16.41
CA ARG A 11 -8.85 -12.63 16.69
C ARG A 11 -8.43 -13.27 15.38
N ALA A 12 -7.13 -13.30 15.10
CA ALA A 12 -6.61 -13.97 13.90
C ALA A 12 -6.98 -15.46 13.88
N ALA A 13 -6.94 -16.12 15.03
CA ALA A 13 -7.29 -17.54 15.15
C ALA A 13 -8.70 -17.90 14.63
N ALA A 14 -9.67 -16.99 14.71
CA ALA A 14 -11.01 -17.22 14.16
C ALA A 14 -11.03 -17.15 12.62
N LEU A 15 -10.20 -16.28 12.04
CA LEU A 15 -10.02 -16.19 10.59
C LEU A 15 -9.23 -17.40 10.07
N ASP A 16 -8.22 -17.87 10.80
CA ASP A 16 -7.49 -19.10 10.48
C ASP A 16 -8.40 -20.33 10.45
N GLU A 17 -9.33 -20.44 11.40
CA GLU A 17 -10.34 -21.51 11.40
C GLU A 17 -11.23 -21.43 10.17
N ALA A 18 -11.69 -20.22 9.80
CA ALA A 18 -12.48 -19.99 8.59
C ALA A 18 -11.70 -20.35 7.31
N VAL A 19 -10.40 -20.00 7.23
CA VAL A 19 -9.51 -20.42 6.13
C VAL A 19 -9.44 -21.94 6.08
N GLY A 20 -9.29 -22.61 7.22
CA GLY A 20 -9.29 -24.07 7.31
C GLY A 20 -10.56 -24.72 6.78
N GLU A 21 -11.73 -24.15 7.07
CA GLU A 21 -13.01 -24.64 6.55
C GLU A 21 -13.20 -24.34 5.05
N LEU A 22 -12.78 -23.16 4.59
CA LEU A 22 -12.79 -22.82 3.16
C LEU A 22 -11.88 -23.74 2.35
N ASN A 23 -10.71 -24.09 2.89
CA ASN A 23 -9.78 -25.07 2.27
C ASN A 23 -10.48 -26.42 2.07
N LYS A 24 -11.08 -26.98 3.12
CA LYS A 24 -11.77 -28.28 3.04
C LYS A 24 -12.86 -28.27 1.97
N ARG A 25 -13.66 -27.20 1.91
CA ARG A 25 -14.72 -27.05 0.90
C ARG A 25 -14.16 -26.89 -0.51
N GLY A 26 -13.07 -26.15 -0.66
CA GLY A 26 -12.34 -26.02 -1.93
C GLY A 26 -11.85 -27.38 -2.42
N ASP A 27 -11.19 -28.15 -1.56
CA ASP A 27 -10.68 -29.49 -1.87
C ASP A 27 -11.81 -30.47 -2.24
N GLU A 28 -12.93 -30.43 -1.53
CA GLU A 28 -14.13 -31.22 -1.85
C GLU A 28 -14.66 -30.89 -3.25
N LEU A 29 -14.77 -29.60 -3.59
CA LEU A 29 -15.22 -29.17 -4.92
C LEU A 29 -14.25 -29.58 -6.02
N LEU A 30 -12.94 -29.40 -5.80
CA LEU A 30 -11.89 -29.81 -6.73
C LEU A 30 -11.93 -31.32 -6.99
N GLY A 31 -12.15 -32.13 -5.94
CA GLY A 31 -12.28 -33.58 -6.07
C GLY A 31 -13.48 -34.03 -6.92
N MET A 32 -14.57 -33.24 -6.94
CA MET A 32 -15.74 -33.53 -7.78
C MET A 32 -15.51 -33.24 -9.28
N SER A 33 -14.46 -32.48 -9.63
CA SER A 33 -14.13 -32.13 -11.02
C SER A 33 -13.95 -33.36 -11.92
N ASP A 34 -13.19 -34.33 -11.42
CA ASP A 34 -12.82 -35.53 -12.17
C ASP A 34 -14.03 -36.45 -12.38
N GLU A 35 -14.88 -36.57 -11.37
CA GLU A 35 -16.11 -37.36 -11.45
C GLU A 35 -17.10 -36.76 -12.43
N LEU A 36 -17.29 -35.43 -12.40
CA LEU A 36 -18.21 -34.76 -13.32
C LEU A 36 -17.73 -34.86 -14.76
N SER A 37 -16.43 -34.67 -15.00
CA SER A 37 -15.81 -34.78 -16.33
C SER A 37 -15.85 -36.21 -16.88
N ALA A 38 -15.66 -37.21 -16.01
CA ALA A 38 -15.77 -38.63 -16.37
C ALA A 38 -17.23 -39.09 -16.57
N SER A 39 -18.19 -38.39 -15.98
CA SER A 39 -19.61 -38.72 -16.11
C SER A 39 -20.15 -38.30 -17.49
N GLY A 40 -20.59 -39.29 -18.27
CA GLY A 40 -21.52 -39.05 -19.39
C GLY A 40 -20.93 -38.93 -20.78
N LYS A 41 -20.01 -39.83 -21.18
CA LYS A 41 -19.74 -40.03 -22.62
C LYS A 41 -19.38 -41.48 -23.00
N PRO A 42 -20.30 -42.45 -22.88
CA PRO A 42 -20.17 -43.65 -23.69
C PRO A 42 -20.23 -43.26 -25.17
N ASP A 43 -19.20 -43.55 -25.95
CA ASP A 43 -19.12 -43.19 -27.39
C ASP A 43 -20.31 -43.68 -28.22
N SER A 44 -21.04 -44.68 -27.70
CA SER A 44 -22.22 -45.27 -28.31
C SER A 44 -23.52 -44.49 -28.09
N TRP A 45 -23.56 -43.51 -27.17
CA TRP A 45 -24.77 -42.74 -26.89
C TRP A 45 -24.78 -41.42 -27.67
N VAL A 46 -25.64 -41.36 -28.69
CA VAL A 46 -25.76 -40.23 -29.63
C VAL A 46 -27.23 -39.82 -29.81
N GLY A 47 -27.45 -38.60 -30.30
CA GLY A 47 -28.78 -38.03 -30.58
C GLY A 47 -29.13 -36.85 -29.67
N SER A 48 -30.37 -36.36 -29.76
CA SER A 48 -30.81 -35.15 -29.05
C SER A 48 -30.65 -35.25 -27.53
N GLY A 49 -31.01 -36.38 -26.94
CA GLY A 49 -30.87 -36.59 -25.49
C GLY A 49 -29.42 -36.59 -25.01
N ALA A 50 -28.49 -37.11 -25.82
CA ALA A 50 -27.06 -37.07 -25.52
C ALA A 50 -26.53 -35.62 -25.57
N ASN A 51 -26.93 -34.84 -26.58
CA ASN A 51 -26.56 -33.43 -26.71
C ASN A 51 -27.13 -32.57 -25.56
N GLU A 52 -28.38 -32.80 -25.15
CA GLU A 52 -29.00 -32.08 -24.04
C GLU A 52 -28.30 -32.39 -22.70
N ALA A 53 -27.91 -33.65 -22.48
CA ALA A 53 -27.15 -34.06 -21.30
C ALA A 53 -25.74 -33.45 -21.29
N GLU A 54 -25.05 -33.41 -22.43
CA GLU A 54 -23.75 -32.74 -22.58
C GLU A 54 -23.85 -31.24 -22.24
N GLN A 55 -24.86 -30.54 -22.77
CA GLN A 55 -25.08 -29.13 -22.44
C GLN A 55 -25.45 -28.90 -20.96
N ALA A 56 -26.22 -29.81 -20.35
CA ALA A 56 -26.56 -29.72 -18.94
C ALA A 56 -25.33 -29.93 -18.04
N ARG A 57 -24.42 -30.85 -18.42
CA ARG A 57 -23.14 -31.04 -17.75
C ARG A 57 -22.28 -29.78 -17.87
N THR A 58 -22.09 -29.23 -19.07
CA THR A 58 -21.33 -27.98 -19.27
C THR A 58 -21.84 -26.88 -18.36
N ARG A 59 -23.16 -26.58 -18.38
CA ARG A 59 -23.74 -25.57 -17.47
C ARG A 59 -23.54 -25.85 -15.98
N THR A 60 -23.38 -27.12 -15.59
CA THR A 60 -23.10 -27.49 -14.21
C THR A 60 -21.64 -27.27 -13.87
N THR A 61 -20.73 -27.66 -14.77
CA THR A 61 -19.29 -27.39 -14.68
C THR A 61 -19.03 -25.89 -14.58
N ASP A 62 -19.57 -25.07 -15.49
CA ASP A 62 -19.38 -23.61 -15.49
C ASP A 62 -19.83 -22.99 -14.15
N ARG A 63 -20.95 -23.48 -13.59
CA ARG A 63 -21.43 -23.03 -12.28
C ARG A 63 -20.51 -23.45 -11.14
N MET A 64 -19.91 -24.63 -11.22
CA MET A 64 -18.93 -25.11 -10.24
C MET A 64 -17.64 -24.31 -10.33
N GLU A 65 -17.16 -23.98 -11.53
CA GLU A 65 -16.00 -23.12 -11.77
C GLU A 65 -16.18 -21.75 -11.08
N HIS A 66 -17.34 -21.10 -11.29
CA HIS A 66 -17.66 -19.85 -10.59
C HIS A 66 -17.69 -19.98 -9.06
N VAL A 67 -18.26 -21.07 -8.52
CA VAL A 67 -18.29 -21.29 -7.06
C VAL A 67 -16.88 -21.52 -6.52
N VAL A 68 -16.07 -22.33 -7.21
CA VAL A 68 -14.69 -22.60 -6.82
C VAL A 68 -13.86 -21.32 -6.85
N ALA A 69 -14.01 -20.49 -7.87
CA ALA A 69 -13.36 -19.17 -7.93
C ALA A 69 -13.77 -18.30 -6.74
N GLY A 70 -15.06 -18.24 -6.39
CA GLY A 70 -15.55 -17.49 -5.24
C GLY A 70 -15.01 -18.00 -3.89
N VAL A 71 -14.95 -19.32 -3.69
CA VAL A 71 -14.40 -19.94 -2.47
C VAL A 71 -12.90 -19.65 -2.36
N ALA A 72 -12.17 -19.78 -3.47
CA ALA A 72 -10.74 -19.52 -3.51
C ALA A 72 -10.41 -18.03 -3.25
N ALA A 73 -11.21 -17.11 -3.80
CA ALA A 73 -11.11 -15.68 -3.50
C ALA A 73 -11.36 -15.38 -2.02
N ALA A 74 -12.43 -15.97 -1.44
CA ALA A 74 -12.75 -15.81 -0.02
C ALA A 74 -11.61 -16.31 0.87
N ARG A 75 -11.10 -17.50 0.55
CA ARG A 75 -10.00 -18.13 1.28
C ARG A 75 -8.77 -17.23 1.27
N ARG A 76 -8.37 -16.70 0.11
CA ARG A 76 -7.21 -15.81 -0.01
C ARG A 76 -7.42 -14.53 0.81
N ALA A 77 -8.54 -13.85 0.65
CA ALA A 77 -8.81 -12.61 1.36
C ALA A 77 -8.87 -12.79 2.89
N VAL A 78 -9.47 -13.88 3.37
CA VAL A 78 -9.53 -14.19 4.80
C VAL A 78 -8.13 -14.53 5.36
N ALA A 79 -7.28 -15.20 4.58
CA ALA A 79 -5.89 -15.45 4.98
C ALA A 79 -5.11 -14.15 5.13
N ASP A 80 -5.16 -13.27 4.13
CA ASP A 80 -4.46 -11.97 4.13
C ASP A 80 -4.98 -11.07 5.28
N ALA A 81 -6.28 -11.12 5.55
CA ALA A 81 -6.88 -10.45 6.70
C ALA A 81 -6.40 -11.06 8.04
N SER A 82 -6.27 -12.38 8.14
CA SER A 82 -5.77 -13.07 9.34
C SER A 82 -4.34 -12.66 9.70
N ASP A 83 -3.46 -12.62 8.70
CA ASP A 83 -2.07 -12.18 8.87
C ASP A 83 -2.02 -10.72 9.35
N SER A 84 -2.86 -9.85 8.78
CA SER A 84 -2.97 -8.45 9.20
C SER A 84 -3.53 -8.29 10.63
N VAL A 85 -4.55 -9.08 11.00
CA VAL A 85 -5.14 -9.08 12.34
C VAL A 85 -4.15 -9.57 13.38
N THR A 86 -3.32 -10.57 13.06
CA THR A 86 -2.25 -11.05 13.96
C THR A 86 -1.34 -9.91 14.40
N VAL A 87 -1.02 -9.01 13.48
CA VAL A 87 -0.16 -7.85 13.76
C VAL A 87 -0.92 -6.79 14.56
N LEU A 88 -2.19 -6.54 14.24
CA LEU A 88 -3.05 -5.64 15.02
C LEU A 88 -3.19 -6.11 16.47
N GLU A 89 -3.36 -7.41 16.72
CA GLU A 89 -3.42 -7.97 18.07
C GLU A 89 -2.14 -7.68 18.87
N ARG A 90 -0.97 -7.77 18.21
CA ARG A 90 0.32 -7.40 18.81
C ARG A 90 0.40 -5.90 19.10
N LEU A 91 0.09 -5.05 18.11
CA LEU A 91 0.18 -3.59 18.24
C LEU A 91 -0.76 -3.06 19.32
N VAL A 92 -1.99 -3.59 19.40
CA VAL A 92 -2.96 -3.26 20.46
C VAL A 92 -2.38 -3.62 21.83
N ARG A 93 -1.84 -4.84 21.99
CA ARG A 93 -1.24 -5.27 23.26
C ARG A 93 -0.08 -4.37 23.67
N GLU A 94 0.86 -4.11 22.76
CA GLU A 94 2.02 -3.26 23.03
C GLU A 94 1.59 -1.84 23.40
N THR A 95 0.58 -1.30 22.72
CA THR A 95 0.06 0.05 22.97
C THR A 95 -0.67 0.14 24.31
N ASP A 96 -1.50 -0.86 24.64
CA ASP A 96 -2.16 -0.97 25.96
C ASP A 96 -1.13 -1.12 27.10
N ASP A 97 -0.06 -1.88 26.87
CA ASP A 97 1.03 -2.08 27.84
C ASP A 97 1.81 -0.78 28.09
N VAL A 98 2.15 -0.03 27.03
CA VAL A 98 2.78 1.31 27.14
C VAL A 98 1.85 2.29 27.86
N ALA A 99 0.56 2.30 27.53
CA ALA A 99 -0.42 3.15 28.19
C ALA A 99 -0.46 2.85 29.70
N THR A 100 -0.61 1.57 30.05
CA THR A 100 -0.69 1.13 31.45
C THR A 100 0.58 1.44 32.22
N ALA A 101 1.76 1.19 31.64
CA ALA A 101 3.05 1.46 32.26
C ALA A 101 3.26 2.96 32.57
N ASN A 102 2.61 3.84 31.82
CA ASN A 102 2.68 5.29 32.01
C ASN A 102 1.44 5.88 32.71
N GLY A 103 0.55 5.05 33.27
CA GLY A 103 -0.60 5.51 34.04
C GLY A 103 -1.76 6.03 33.19
N PHE A 104 -1.88 5.57 31.96
CA PHE A 104 -2.99 5.86 31.05
C PHE A 104 -3.83 4.61 30.75
N SER A 105 -5.04 4.83 30.26
CA SER A 105 -5.85 3.81 29.58
C SER A 105 -6.42 4.35 28.29
N ILE A 106 -6.73 3.45 27.36
CA ILE A 106 -7.33 3.79 26.06
C ILE A 106 -8.79 3.32 26.08
N THR A 107 -9.73 4.20 25.76
CA THR A 107 -11.17 3.87 25.69
C THR A 107 -11.49 3.04 24.44
N ASN A 108 -12.73 2.54 24.34
CA ASN A 108 -13.17 1.82 23.14
C ASN A 108 -13.17 2.71 21.90
N GLU A 109 -13.34 4.02 22.07
CA GLU A 109 -13.29 5.02 21.00
C GLU A 109 -11.84 5.43 20.67
N GLY A 110 -10.83 4.88 21.36
CA GLY A 110 -9.42 5.20 21.15
C GLY A 110 -8.93 6.43 21.94
N GLN A 111 -9.72 6.97 22.87
CA GLN A 111 -9.32 8.14 23.64
C GLN A 111 -8.34 7.77 24.77
N ILE A 112 -7.28 8.55 24.95
CA ILE A 112 -6.29 8.34 26.01
C ILE A 112 -6.74 9.11 27.25
N VAL A 113 -6.96 8.38 28.36
CA VAL A 113 -7.42 8.96 29.61
C VAL A 113 -6.46 8.62 30.76
N PRO A 114 -6.10 9.59 31.63
CA PRO A 114 -5.28 9.32 32.80
C PRO A 114 -5.96 8.37 33.78
N GLN A 115 -5.19 7.46 34.37
CA GLN A 115 -5.65 6.63 35.47
C GLN A 115 -5.38 7.31 36.82
N ALA A 116 -6.23 7.04 37.82
CA ALA A 116 -6.12 7.63 39.16
C ALA A 116 -4.81 7.31 39.90
N THR A 117 -4.02 6.36 39.40
CA THR A 117 -2.72 5.94 39.92
C THR A 117 -1.52 6.57 39.18
N ALA A 118 -1.75 7.49 38.24
CA ALA A 118 -0.68 8.17 37.53
C ALA A 118 0.27 8.87 38.52
N GLY A 119 1.55 8.49 38.51
CA GLY A 119 2.57 9.09 39.36
C GLY A 119 2.80 10.56 39.02
N ASP A 120 3.50 11.26 39.92
CA ASP A 120 3.81 12.71 39.89
C ASP A 120 4.86 13.08 38.79
N GLY A 121 4.79 12.41 37.63
CA GLY A 121 5.65 12.68 36.48
C GLY A 121 5.47 14.10 35.97
N GLY A 122 6.53 14.69 35.41
CA GLY A 122 6.48 16.07 34.90
C GLY A 122 5.45 16.23 33.78
N PHE A 123 4.81 17.39 33.72
CA PHE A 123 3.78 17.73 32.72
C PHE A 123 4.23 17.46 31.26
N PHE A 124 5.50 17.74 30.94
CA PHE A 124 6.04 17.53 29.60
C PHE A 124 6.23 16.04 29.24
N ASP A 125 6.61 15.21 30.22
CA ASP A 125 6.77 13.76 30.00
C ASP A 125 5.41 13.11 29.72
N GLN A 126 4.36 13.54 30.44
CA GLN A 126 3.00 13.06 30.22
C GLN A 126 2.48 13.42 28.82
N ILE A 127 2.76 14.64 28.33
CA ILE A 127 2.34 15.08 26.99
C ILE A 127 3.02 14.25 25.90
N SER A 128 4.33 14.02 26.02
CA SER A 128 5.08 13.23 25.03
C SER A 128 4.55 11.80 24.93
N VAL A 129 4.27 11.16 26.06
CA VAL A 129 3.68 9.81 26.09
C VAL A 129 2.27 9.80 25.51
N MET A 130 1.44 10.81 25.81
CA MET A 130 0.11 10.91 25.22
C MET A 130 0.16 11.08 23.70
N ALA A 131 1.13 11.83 23.18
CA ALA A 131 1.32 11.99 21.73
C ALA A 131 1.72 10.65 21.08
N ASP A 132 2.70 9.94 21.64
CA ASP A 132 3.11 8.61 21.15
C ASP A 132 1.94 7.62 21.15
N LEU A 133 1.18 7.56 22.25
CA LEU A 133 -0.01 6.70 22.34
C LEU A 133 -1.08 7.10 21.32
N ALA A 134 -1.28 8.39 21.06
CA ALA A 134 -2.29 8.86 20.11
C ALA A 134 -1.93 8.41 18.69
N ASN A 135 -0.66 8.52 18.33
CA ASN A 135 -0.15 8.08 17.04
C ASN A 135 -0.32 6.56 16.89
N ARG A 136 0.09 5.78 17.89
CA ARG A 136 -0.11 4.31 17.90
C ARG A 136 -1.56 3.91 17.71
N VAL A 137 -2.49 4.59 18.40
CA VAL A 137 -3.93 4.32 18.25
C VAL A 137 -4.40 4.68 16.85
N SER A 138 -3.98 5.83 16.30
CA SER A 138 -4.31 6.23 14.92
C SER A 138 -3.89 5.17 13.91
N THR A 139 -2.61 4.76 13.97
CA THR A 139 -2.04 3.71 13.10
C THR A 139 -2.82 2.38 13.20
N ILE A 140 -3.19 1.97 14.42
CA ILE A 140 -3.98 0.75 14.64
C ILE A 140 -5.35 0.85 13.97
N LEU A 141 -6.05 1.99 14.13
CA LEU A 141 -7.40 2.18 13.61
C LEU A 141 -7.43 2.23 12.09
N GLU A 142 -6.45 2.89 11.48
CA GLU A 142 -6.34 2.96 10.03
C GLU A 142 -6.06 1.60 9.43
N ARG A 143 -5.09 0.86 9.98
CA ARG A 143 -4.82 -0.51 9.54
C ARG A 143 -6.03 -1.41 9.74
N ALA A 144 -6.74 -1.28 10.84
CA ALA A 144 -7.98 -2.02 11.05
C ALA A 144 -9.01 -1.67 9.99
N ASN A 145 -9.16 -0.38 9.64
CA ASN A 145 -10.05 0.05 8.58
C ASN A 145 -9.63 -0.50 7.21
N ASP A 146 -8.34 -0.54 6.88
CA ASP A 146 -7.84 -1.16 5.64
C ASP A 146 -8.19 -2.65 5.56
N VAL A 147 -8.01 -3.39 6.65
CA VAL A 147 -8.37 -4.82 6.72
C VAL A 147 -9.87 -5.02 6.53
N ASP A 148 -10.69 -4.20 7.19
CA ASP A 148 -12.16 -4.25 7.08
C ASP A 148 -12.62 -3.93 5.66
N VAL A 149 -12.11 -2.86 5.05
CA VAL A 149 -12.44 -2.45 3.68
C VAL A 149 -12.01 -3.51 2.66
N PHE A 150 -10.79 -4.04 2.76
CA PHE A 150 -10.31 -5.09 1.86
C PHE A 150 -11.19 -6.35 1.94
N LEU A 151 -11.36 -6.90 3.15
CA LEU A 151 -12.09 -8.14 3.34
C LEU A 151 -13.58 -7.99 2.96
N SER A 152 -14.23 -6.90 3.40
CA SER A 152 -15.63 -6.64 3.01
C SER A 152 -15.77 -6.44 1.52
N GLY A 153 -14.84 -5.74 0.87
CA GLY A 153 -14.83 -5.53 -0.58
C GLY A 153 -14.73 -6.83 -1.38
N VAL A 154 -13.91 -7.80 -0.94
CA VAL A 154 -13.84 -9.13 -1.58
C VAL A 154 -15.12 -9.91 -1.34
N LEU A 155 -15.65 -9.92 -0.11
CA LEU A 155 -16.90 -10.62 0.23
C LEU A 155 -18.10 -10.05 -0.53
N ASP A 156 -18.16 -8.74 -0.71
CA ASP A 156 -19.21 -8.07 -1.50
C ASP A 156 -19.13 -8.49 -2.98
N LYS A 157 -17.92 -8.54 -3.57
CA LYS A 157 -17.72 -9.05 -4.94
C LYS A 157 -18.18 -10.50 -5.07
N ILE A 158 -17.89 -11.35 -4.10
CA ILE A 158 -18.34 -12.75 -4.08
C ILE A 158 -19.87 -12.80 -4.04
N SER A 159 -20.49 -12.06 -3.10
CA SER A 159 -21.94 -12.03 -2.94
C SER A 159 -22.67 -11.46 -4.16
N GLY A 160 -22.05 -10.51 -4.86
CA GLY A 160 -22.54 -9.89 -6.09
C GLY A 160 -22.26 -10.69 -7.36
N GLY A 161 -21.55 -11.84 -7.27
CA GLY A 161 -21.18 -12.64 -8.43
C GLY A 161 -20.17 -11.96 -9.36
N GLN A 162 -19.34 -11.06 -8.82
CA GLN A 162 -18.31 -10.31 -9.56
C GLN A 162 -16.95 -11.03 -9.59
N ILE A 163 -16.78 -12.08 -8.77
CA ILE A 163 -15.66 -13.01 -8.91
C ILE A 163 -15.96 -13.96 -10.06
N THR A 164 -15.16 -13.91 -11.11
CA THR A 164 -15.33 -14.75 -12.31
C THR A 164 -14.36 -15.91 -12.29
N ASP A 165 -14.61 -16.93 -13.10
CA ASP A 165 -13.66 -18.03 -13.34
C ASP A 165 -12.56 -17.66 -14.36
N GLY A 166 -12.59 -16.43 -14.90
CA GLY A 166 -11.63 -15.98 -15.92
C GLY A 166 -11.69 -16.77 -17.24
N GLY A 167 -12.79 -17.47 -17.54
CA GLY A 167 -12.86 -18.38 -18.68
C GLY A 167 -12.07 -19.67 -18.48
N ALA A 168 -11.87 -20.07 -17.23
CA ALA A 168 -11.31 -21.36 -16.88
C ALA A 168 -12.07 -22.51 -17.57
N THR A 169 -11.36 -23.62 -17.78
CA THR A 169 -11.94 -24.85 -18.33
C THR A 169 -11.74 -26.05 -17.39
N SER A 170 -11.28 -25.76 -16.18
CA SER A 170 -11.10 -26.71 -15.10
C SER A 170 -11.33 -26.01 -13.76
N LEU A 171 -11.76 -26.77 -12.75
CA LEU A 171 -11.93 -26.21 -11.40
C LEU A 171 -10.61 -25.74 -10.80
N ALA A 172 -9.48 -26.36 -11.16
CA ALA A 172 -8.15 -25.93 -10.70
C ALA A 172 -7.78 -24.54 -11.26
N ASP A 173 -8.03 -24.31 -12.55
CA ASP A 173 -7.82 -23.00 -13.16
C ASP A 173 -8.77 -21.96 -12.55
N ALA A 174 -10.04 -22.31 -12.35
CA ALA A 174 -11.02 -21.43 -11.71
C ALA A 174 -10.61 -21.06 -10.28
N SER A 175 -10.08 -22.01 -9.51
CA SER A 175 -9.52 -21.78 -8.18
C SER A 175 -8.38 -20.77 -8.24
N ALA A 176 -7.40 -20.97 -9.14
CA ALA A 176 -6.29 -20.04 -9.30
C ALA A 176 -6.74 -18.63 -9.70
N GLN A 177 -7.77 -18.50 -10.54
CA GLN A 177 -8.35 -17.20 -10.89
C GLN A 177 -9.07 -16.55 -9.70
N GLY A 178 -9.75 -17.36 -8.88
CA GLY A 178 -10.34 -16.91 -7.63
C GLY A 178 -9.31 -16.35 -6.66
N GLU A 179 -8.22 -17.08 -6.41
CA GLU A 179 -7.14 -16.64 -5.52
C GLU A 179 -6.57 -15.28 -5.93
N LYS A 180 -6.31 -15.08 -7.23
CA LYS A 180 -5.84 -13.79 -7.75
C LYS A 180 -6.83 -12.66 -7.44
N GLN A 181 -8.11 -12.87 -7.75
CA GLN A 181 -9.15 -11.85 -7.54
C GLN A 181 -9.42 -11.51 -6.07
N GLY A 182 -9.07 -12.42 -5.15
CA GLY A 182 -9.16 -12.20 -3.70
C GLY A 182 -7.87 -11.74 -3.03
N SER A 183 -6.81 -11.47 -3.79
CA SER A 183 -5.50 -11.09 -3.25
C SER A 183 -5.37 -9.58 -3.02
N LEU A 184 -4.54 -9.20 -2.04
CA LEU A 184 -4.10 -7.81 -1.85
C LEU A 184 -3.46 -7.22 -3.11
N HIS A 185 -2.66 -8.02 -3.83
CA HIS A 185 -2.00 -7.59 -5.05
C HIS A 185 -2.97 -7.02 -6.10
N GLU A 186 -4.06 -7.74 -6.36
CA GLU A 186 -5.08 -7.33 -7.32
C GLU A 186 -5.87 -6.09 -6.85
N GLU A 187 -6.06 -5.92 -5.54
CA GLU A 187 -6.65 -4.72 -4.97
C GLU A 187 -5.73 -3.50 -5.18
N LEU A 188 -4.45 -3.64 -4.87
CA LEU A 188 -3.47 -2.57 -5.03
C LEU A 188 -3.32 -2.16 -6.49
N LEU A 189 -3.25 -3.10 -7.42
CA LEU A 189 -3.21 -2.78 -8.86
C LEU A 189 -4.45 -1.99 -9.33
N LYS A 190 -5.62 -2.24 -8.73
CA LYS A 190 -6.86 -1.49 -9.07
C LYS A 190 -6.88 -0.09 -8.49
N LYS A 191 -6.32 0.08 -7.29
CA LYS A 191 -6.31 1.35 -6.57
C LYS A 191 -5.18 2.26 -7.06
N TYR A 192 -4.01 1.68 -7.27
CA TYR A 192 -2.75 2.38 -7.53
C TYR A 192 -2.22 2.01 -8.89
N ASN A 193 -2.49 2.85 -9.87
CA ASN A 193 -1.82 2.91 -11.16
C ASN A 193 -2.20 4.24 -11.79
N VAL A 194 -1.41 4.73 -12.72
CA VAL A 194 -1.61 6.00 -13.43
C VAL A 194 -1.32 5.84 -14.91
N SER A 195 -1.79 6.78 -15.73
CA SER A 195 -1.43 6.80 -17.14
C SER A 195 -0.02 7.33 -17.34
N ILE A 196 0.69 6.84 -18.35
CA ILE A 196 2.01 7.34 -18.74
C ILE A 196 1.94 8.84 -19.05
N ASP A 197 2.97 9.60 -18.66
CA ASP A 197 3.01 11.04 -18.92
C ASP A 197 3.02 11.30 -20.44
N PRO A 198 2.03 12.04 -20.99
CA PRO A 198 1.94 12.29 -22.42
C PRO A 198 3.09 13.17 -22.96
N GLY A 199 3.74 13.95 -22.10
CA GLY A 199 4.94 14.74 -22.42
C GLY A 199 6.23 13.90 -22.41
N GLY A 200 6.18 12.67 -21.90
CA GLY A 200 7.31 11.74 -21.84
C GLY A 200 8.41 12.19 -20.89
N ILE A 201 9.60 11.62 -21.08
CA ILE A 201 10.79 11.91 -20.26
C ILE A 201 11.56 13.11 -20.83
N VAL A 202 11.90 14.04 -19.95
CA VAL A 202 12.72 15.23 -20.22
C VAL A 202 13.96 15.23 -19.33
N SER A 203 15.00 15.96 -19.73
CA SER A 203 16.16 16.24 -18.87
C SER A 203 15.91 17.53 -18.13
N TYR A 204 16.03 17.53 -16.80
CA TYR A 204 15.74 18.68 -15.96
C TYR A 204 16.81 18.85 -14.86
N PRO A 205 17.18 20.08 -14.49
CA PRO A 205 16.80 21.35 -15.12
C PRO A 205 17.53 21.55 -16.46
N ASP A 206 16.85 22.16 -17.44
CA ASP A 206 17.44 22.50 -18.75
C ASP A 206 17.60 24.03 -18.94
N GLY A 207 18.27 24.43 -20.03
CA GLY A 207 18.40 25.83 -20.40
C GLY A 207 19.06 26.73 -19.35
N ALA A 208 18.56 27.97 -19.21
CA ALA A 208 19.14 28.97 -18.32
C ALA A 208 18.93 28.65 -16.83
N LEU A 209 17.83 27.97 -16.48
CA LEU A 209 17.57 27.45 -15.13
C LEU A 209 18.56 26.33 -14.80
N GLY A 210 18.80 25.41 -15.73
CA GLY A 210 19.78 24.34 -15.58
C GLY A 210 21.20 24.85 -15.32
N TRP A 211 21.63 25.87 -16.07
CA TRP A 211 22.93 26.52 -15.83
C TRP A 211 23.05 27.14 -14.43
N VAL A 212 21.96 27.69 -13.86
CA VAL A 212 21.96 28.25 -12.50
C VAL A 212 22.01 27.13 -11.47
N LEU A 213 21.20 26.09 -11.62
CA LEU A 213 21.08 24.98 -10.65
C LEU A 213 22.30 24.05 -10.65
N GLU A 214 22.99 23.88 -11.78
CA GLU A 214 24.28 23.18 -11.86
C GLU A 214 25.33 23.85 -10.96
N LYS A 215 25.31 25.18 -10.84
CA LYS A 215 26.19 25.92 -9.92
C LYS A 215 25.85 25.72 -8.44
N PHE A 216 24.66 25.21 -8.15
CA PHE A 216 24.24 24.80 -6.80
C PHE A 216 24.41 23.28 -6.57
N GLY A 217 25.10 22.58 -7.49
CA GLY A 217 25.38 21.14 -7.35
C GLY A 217 24.22 20.23 -7.75
N ILE A 218 23.24 20.73 -8.51
CA ILE A 218 22.13 19.94 -9.05
C ILE A 218 22.51 19.49 -10.46
N GLU A 219 22.82 18.20 -10.61
CA GLU A 219 23.08 17.61 -11.92
C GLU A 219 21.76 17.35 -12.68
N PRO A 220 21.73 17.49 -14.02
CA PRO A 220 20.55 17.17 -14.80
C PRO A 220 20.11 15.71 -14.62
N MET A 221 18.83 15.51 -14.33
CA MET A 221 18.20 14.20 -14.17
C MET A 221 17.11 14.01 -15.22
N ASN A 222 16.89 12.76 -15.60
CA ASN A 222 15.74 12.39 -16.42
C ASN A 222 14.51 12.27 -15.51
N MET A 223 13.43 12.95 -15.88
CA MET A 223 12.15 12.92 -15.17
C MET A 223 10.99 13.09 -16.15
N THR A 224 9.77 12.84 -15.72
CA THR A 224 8.58 13.12 -16.54
C THR A 224 8.40 14.61 -16.80
N ALA A 225 7.76 14.96 -17.91
CA ALA A 225 7.44 16.35 -18.24
C ALA A 225 6.56 17.01 -17.15
N GLY A 226 5.66 16.26 -16.53
CA GLY A 226 4.83 16.71 -15.41
C GLY A 226 5.65 17.05 -14.16
N GLU A 227 6.64 16.22 -13.80
CA GLU A 227 7.57 16.54 -12.70
C GLU A 227 8.31 17.85 -12.96
N ALA A 228 8.90 18.00 -14.15
CA ALA A 228 9.65 19.20 -14.53
C ALA A 228 8.78 20.46 -14.43
N ALA A 229 7.52 20.39 -14.90
CA ALA A 229 6.59 21.51 -14.83
C ALA A 229 6.25 21.91 -13.38
N LEU A 230 6.10 20.95 -12.47
CA LEU A 230 5.84 21.22 -11.05
C LEU A 230 7.06 21.82 -10.34
N LEU A 231 8.27 21.38 -10.70
CA LEU A 231 9.52 21.95 -10.18
C LEU A 231 9.77 23.38 -10.69
N ASP A 232 9.41 23.68 -11.94
CA ASP A 232 9.49 25.04 -12.48
C ASP A 232 8.52 26.00 -11.78
N ASP A 233 7.33 25.53 -11.42
CA ASP A 233 6.29 26.34 -10.77
C ASP A 233 6.68 26.77 -9.34
N ILE A 234 7.34 25.89 -8.57
CA ILE A 234 7.83 26.23 -7.21
C ILE A 234 9.09 27.09 -7.22
N GLY A 235 9.75 27.23 -8.38
CA GLY A 235 10.94 28.05 -8.59
C GLY A 235 12.21 27.53 -7.91
N LEU A 236 13.35 28.17 -8.22
CA LEU A 236 14.71 27.71 -7.91
C LEU A 236 14.94 27.24 -6.45
N ALA A 237 14.40 27.97 -5.46
CA ALA A 237 14.58 27.62 -4.05
C ALA A 237 13.82 26.34 -3.70
N GLY A 238 12.56 26.22 -4.14
CA GLY A 238 11.77 25.00 -3.95
C GLY A 238 12.36 23.82 -4.72
N THR A 239 12.85 24.03 -5.94
CA THR A 239 13.53 22.99 -6.72
C THR A 239 14.77 22.45 -5.99
N LYS A 240 15.56 23.32 -5.37
CA LYS A 240 16.73 22.92 -4.58
C LYS A 240 16.30 22.10 -3.37
N ASP A 241 15.30 22.55 -2.61
CA ASP A 241 14.80 21.83 -1.45
C ASP A 241 14.26 20.44 -1.83
N ALA A 242 13.47 20.33 -2.90
CA ALA A 242 12.97 19.05 -3.40
C ALA A 242 14.10 18.09 -3.80
N TYR A 243 15.16 18.62 -4.43
CA TYR A 243 16.34 17.83 -4.80
C TYR A 243 17.15 17.34 -3.59
N ASP A 244 17.38 18.19 -2.59
CA ASP A 244 18.10 17.80 -1.38
C ASP A 244 17.29 16.80 -0.53
N ILE A 245 15.96 16.94 -0.51
CA ILE A 245 15.03 15.96 0.08
C ILE A 245 15.15 14.61 -0.64
N TYR A 246 15.11 14.59 -1.98
CA TYR A 246 15.29 13.37 -2.77
C TYR A 246 16.61 12.66 -2.43
N LYS A 247 17.73 13.41 -2.42
CA LYS A 247 19.04 12.82 -2.10
C LYS A 247 19.14 12.32 -0.67
N THR A 248 18.50 13.00 0.27
CA THR A 248 18.42 12.56 1.67
C THR A 248 17.67 11.25 1.79
N ALA A 249 16.52 11.12 1.12
CA ALA A 249 15.76 9.87 1.10
C ALA A 249 16.54 8.72 0.47
N VAL A 250 17.24 8.96 -0.65
CA VAL A 250 18.14 7.97 -1.28
C VAL A 250 19.24 7.55 -0.32
N HIS A 251 19.97 8.50 0.27
CA HIS A 251 21.05 8.22 1.20
C HIS A 251 20.58 7.38 2.39
N ASP A 252 19.46 7.74 3.01
CA ASP A 252 18.97 7.03 4.18
C ASP A 252 18.43 5.63 3.82
N ALA A 253 17.74 5.48 2.69
CA ALA A 253 17.27 4.19 2.22
C ALA A 253 18.41 3.17 2.00
N GLU A 254 19.59 3.64 1.58
CA GLU A 254 20.78 2.82 1.45
C GLU A 254 21.36 2.38 2.80
N ASN A 255 21.07 3.09 3.89
CA ASN A 255 21.68 2.86 5.21
C ASN A 255 20.73 2.21 6.23
N VAL A 256 19.42 2.41 6.15
CA VAL A 256 18.46 1.94 7.18
C VAL A 256 18.32 0.41 7.24
N PHE A 257 18.40 -0.27 6.08
CA PHE A 257 18.21 -1.73 5.99
C PHE A 257 19.41 -2.46 5.38
N ASP A 258 20.63 -1.99 5.62
CA ASP A 258 21.87 -2.61 5.07
C ASP A 258 21.80 -2.81 3.54
N ARG A 259 21.16 -1.88 2.82
CA ARG A 259 20.92 -1.94 1.35
C ARG A 259 20.06 -3.13 0.89
N GLN A 260 19.29 -3.76 1.77
CA GLN A 260 18.43 -4.89 1.41
C GLN A 260 17.13 -4.40 0.76
N GLY A 261 16.92 -4.81 -0.50
CA GLY A 261 15.70 -4.44 -1.23
C GLY A 261 15.69 -2.99 -1.73
N LEU A 262 16.81 -2.51 -2.29
CA LEU A 262 16.95 -1.17 -2.91
C LEU A 262 16.01 -0.91 -4.09
N THR A 263 15.32 -1.94 -4.55
CA THR A 263 14.29 -1.84 -5.59
C THR A 263 13.27 -2.93 -5.31
N ASP A 264 11.99 -2.59 -5.44
CA ASP A 264 10.83 -3.47 -5.23
C ASP A 264 10.76 -4.08 -3.80
N GLY A 265 11.57 -3.57 -2.86
CA GLY A 265 11.78 -4.17 -1.54
C GLY A 265 11.73 -3.16 -0.40
N HIS A 266 12.21 -3.55 0.79
CA HIS A 266 12.03 -2.74 2.00
C HIS A 266 12.75 -1.38 1.97
N SER A 267 14.00 -1.33 1.49
CA SER A 267 14.70 -0.05 1.31
C SER A 267 14.00 0.84 0.28
N ASP A 268 13.43 0.26 -0.76
CA ASP A 268 12.66 0.96 -1.78
C ASP A 268 11.40 1.59 -1.19
N ALA A 269 10.59 0.77 -0.52
CA ALA A 269 9.38 1.21 0.15
C ALA A 269 9.66 2.32 1.18
N PHE A 270 10.73 2.18 1.95
CA PHE A 270 11.20 3.22 2.86
C PHE A 270 11.57 4.50 2.12
N ARG A 271 12.33 4.41 1.02
CA ARG A 271 12.73 5.58 0.23
C ARG A 271 11.52 6.37 -0.23
N HIS A 272 10.53 5.69 -0.82
CA HIS A 272 9.31 6.28 -1.35
C HIS A 272 8.48 6.97 -0.26
N ALA A 273 8.25 6.28 0.86
CA ALA A 273 7.53 6.81 2.00
C ALA A 273 8.27 7.99 2.68
N TYR A 274 9.58 7.88 2.90
CA TYR A 274 10.35 8.93 3.56
C TYR A 274 10.48 10.17 2.66
N TRP A 275 10.70 9.98 1.36
CA TRP A 275 10.67 11.05 0.37
C TRP A 275 9.34 11.80 0.40
N ASN A 276 8.21 11.08 0.36
CA ASN A 276 6.88 11.69 0.44
C ASN A 276 6.61 12.38 1.78
N ALA A 277 7.08 11.82 2.89
CA ALA A 277 6.91 12.42 4.20
C ALA A 277 7.63 13.78 4.29
N MET A 278 8.89 13.84 3.85
CA MET A 278 9.67 15.07 3.84
C MET A 278 9.09 16.11 2.87
N LEU A 279 8.68 15.69 1.67
CA LEU A 279 8.05 16.58 0.71
C LEU A 279 6.71 17.13 1.24
N ALA A 280 5.86 16.28 1.83
CA ALA A 280 4.58 16.72 2.36
C ALA A 280 4.73 17.65 3.57
N ASN A 281 5.73 17.42 4.42
CA ASN A 281 6.03 18.34 5.52
C ASN A 281 6.55 19.69 5.01
N ARG A 282 7.29 19.73 3.88
CA ARG A 282 7.87 20.96 3.31
C ARG A 282 6.94 21.73 2.38
N PHE A 283 6.20 21.04 1.52
CA PHE A 283 5.43 21.59 0.39
C PHE A 283 3.93 21.34 0.50
N GLY A 284 3.48 20.61 1.52
CA GLY A 284 2.09 20.21 1.69
C GLY A 284 1.73 18.90 0.97
N PRO A 285 0.68 18.20 1.43
CA PRO A 285 0.31 16.88 0.92
C PRO A 285 -0.22 16.94 -0.52
N GLU A 286 -0.97 17.97 -0.92
CA GLU A 286 -1.57 18.06 -2.26
C GLU A 286 -0.53 18.25 -3.36
N TRP A 287 0.48 19.11 -3.13
CA TRP A 287 1.57 19.29 -4.08
C TRP A 287 2.43 18.04 -4.16
N THR A 288 2.71 17.43 -3.01
CA THR A 288 3.52 16.21 -2.93
C THR A 288 2.88 15.05 -3.67
N GLU A 289 1.56 14.86 -3.51
CA GLU A 289 0.82 13.84 -4.24
C GLU A 289 0.96 14.05 -5.75
N GLN A 290 0.78 15.27 -6.24
CA GLN A 290 0.90 15.56 -7.67
C GLN A 290 2.31 15.32 -8.21
N TYR A 291 3.34 15.79 -7.49
CA TYR A 291 4.74 15.68 -7.91
C TYR A 291 5.20 14.23 -7.92
N THR A 292 4.94 13.48 -6.85
CA THR A 292 5.35 12.08 -6.72
C THR A 292 4.51 11.18 -7.61
N THR A 293 3.23 11.51 -7.84
CA THR A 293 2.44 10.77 -8.84
C THR A 293 2.94 11.03 -10.25
N ALA A 294 3.35 12.25 -10.59
CA ALA A 294 4.00 12.52 -11.87
C ALA A 294 5.30 11.70 -12.02
N HIS A 295 6.07 11.54 -10.93
CA HIS A 295 7.26 10.69 -10.88
C HIS A 295 7.01 9.25 -11.31
N GLU A 296 5.88 8.66 -10.91
CA GLU A 296 5.58 7.27 -11.26
C GLU A 296 5.14 7.09 -12.73
N ARG A 297 4.84 8.17 -13.47
CA ARG A 297 4.30 8.12 -14.86
C ARG A 297 5.36 7.85 -15.94
N VAL A 298 6.51 7.27 -15.60
CA VAL A 298 7.66 7.04 -16.49
C VAL A 298 7.40 6.00 -17.59
N GLY A 299 6.40 5.13 -17.41
CA GLY A 299 6.00 4.12 -18.40
C GLY A 299 7.01 2.99 -18.64
N THR A 300 8.05 2.89 -17.80
CA THR A 300 9.04 1.81 -17.82
C THR A 300 8.86 0.81 -16.67
N ASN A 301 8.18 1.22 -15.60
CA ASN A 301 7.90 0.36 -14.46
C ASN A 301 6.79 -0.63 -14.81
N SER A 302 6.84 -1.82 -14.23
CA SER A 302 5.68 -2.72 -14.28
C SER A 302 4.54 -2.13 -13.45
N ALA A 303 3.29 -2.46 -13.78
CA ALA A 303 2.14 -1.99 -13.01
C ALA A 303 2.22 -2.34 -11.51
N ALA A 304 2.87 -3.46 -11.16
CA ALA A 304 3.03 -3.84 -9.75
C ALA A 304 4.07 -2.98 -9.02
N ALA A 305 5.20 -2.65 -9.66
CA ALA A 305 6.17 -1.72 -9.07
C ALA A 305 5.55 -0.31 -8.91
N GLU A 306 4.86 0.18 -9.94
CA GLU A 306 4.16 1.47 -9.88
C GLU A 306 3.11 1.51 -8.75
N ALA A 307 2.30 0.46 -8.63
CA ALA A 307 1.32 0.35 -7.55
C ALA A 307 1.96 0.32 -6.16
N MET A 308 3.10 -0.35 -6.02
CA MET A 308 3.89 -0.40 -4.78
C MET A 308 4.36 1.00 -4.38
N ASP A 309 4.98 1.71 -5.33
CA ASP A 309 5.54 3.03 -5.13
C ASP A 309 4.44 4.05 -4.79
N LEU A 310 3.33 4.05 -5.52
CA LEU A 310 2.18 4.93 -5.24
C LEU A 310 1.56 4.68 -3.86
N HIS A 311 1.41 3.42 -3.42
CA HIS A 311 0.94 3.10 -2.08
C HIS A 311 1.91 3.62 -1.01
N ASN A 312 3.20 3.33 -1.17
CA ASN A 312 4.23 3.75 -0.20
C ASN A 312 4.36 5.28 -0.15
N ASN A 313 4.21 5.96 -1.29
CA ASN A 313 4.12 7.41 -1.41
C ASN A 313 2.94 7.95 -0.58
N GLU A 314 1.74 7.37 -0.71
CA GLU A 314 0.56 7.77 0.09
C GLU A 314 0.80 7.61 1.59
N VAL A 315 1.41 6.49 2.02
CA VAL A 315 1.70 6.31 3.44
C VAL A 315 2.68 7.37 3.96
N GLY A 316 3.70 7.74 3.18
CA GLY A 316 4.61 8.85 3.52
C GLY A 316 3.89 10.17 3.75
N ARG A 317 2.98 10.55 2.84
CA ARG A 317 2.19 11.78 2.98
C ARG A 317 1.28 11.75 4.22
N ARG A 318 0.70 10.59 4.51
CA ARG A 318 -0.11 10.39 5.72
C ARG A 318 0.71 10.59 7.00
N ILE A 319 1.89 9.96 7.09
CA ILE A 319 2.79 10.13 8.25
C ILE A 319 3.12 11.61 8.45
N ALA A 320 3.42 12.36 7.39
CA ALA A 320 3.67 13.81 7.54
C ALA A 320 2.44 14.59 8.03
N ALA A 321 1.23 14.21 7.61
CA ALA A 321 0.00 14.87 8.02
C ALA A 321 -0.36 14.60 9.51
N GLU A 322 -0.07 13.39 9.99
CA GLU A 322 -0.23 13.01 11.40
C GLU A 322 0.84 13.67 12.30
N HIS A 323 2.00 13.98 11.71
CA HIS A 323 3.16 14.52 12.41
C HIS A 323 3.66 15.85 11.78
N PRO A 324 2.85 16.92 11.78
CA PRO A 324 3.17 18.15 11.06
C PRO A 324 4.42 18.89 11.59
N ASP A 325 4.78 18.67 12.85
CA ASP A 325 5.95 19.29 13.49
C ASP A 325 7.18 18.37 13.57
N ALA A 326 7.12 17.16 12.99
CA ALA A 326 8.22 16.21 13.05
C ALA A 326 9.42 16.66 12.19
N SER A 327 10.61 16.58 12.76
CA SER A 327 11.87 16.74 12.03
C SER A 327 12.11 15.60 11.04
N PRO A 328 13.00 15.76 10.04
CA PRO A 328 13.36 14.68 9.13
C PRO A 328 13.81 13.38 9.84
N GLU A 329 14.59 13.49 10.92
CA GLU A 329 15.04 12.32 11.69
C GLU A 329 13.87 11.62 12.41
N GLU A 330 12.90 12.38 12.91
CA GLU A 330 11.68 11.81 13.49
C GLU A 330 10.80 11.15 12.42
N LEU A 331 10.62 11.79 11.25
CA LEU A 331 9.91 11.21 10.11
C LEU A 331 10.58 9.91 9.63
N LYS A 332 11.91 9.88 9.58
CA LYS A 332 12.69 8.67 9.28
C LYS A 332 12.38 7.54 10.25
N GLY A 333 12.39 7.80 11.56
CA GLY A 333 12.07 6.81 12.58
C GLY A 333 10.63 6.28 12.46
N LEU A 334 9.68 7.18 12.18
CA LEU A 334 8.27 6.82 11.95
C LEU A 334 8.08 5.96 10.70
N VAL A 335 8.74 6.31 9.58
CA VAL A 335 8.70 5.53 8.34
C VAL A 335 9.38 4.17 8.52
N GLU A 336 10.51 4.08 9.22
CA GLU A 336 11.13 2.80 9.55
C GLU A 336 10.17 1.90 10.34
N GLN A 337 9.48 2.47 11.32
CA GLN A 337 8.48 1.75 12.10
C GLN A 337 7.30 1.29 11.21
N ALA A 338 6.82 2.14 10.30
CA ALA A 338 5.75 1.80 9.37
C ALA A 338 6.12 0.62 8.44
N VAL A 339 7.37 0.56 7.96
CA VAL A 339 7.91 -0.59 7.21
C VAL A 339 7.89 -1.85 8.08
N ARG A 340 8.42 -1.79 9.30
CA ARG A 340 8.47 -2.95 10.22
C ARG A 340 7.08 -3.44 10.64
N ASN A 341 6.12 -2.53 10.69
CA ASN A 341 4.74 -2.82 11.04
C ASN A 341 3.97 -3.45 9.90
N GLY A 342 4.43 -3.38 8.64
CA GLY A 342 3.66 -3.89 7.50
C GLY A 342 2.71 -2.87 6.89
N GLU A 343 2.93 -1.57 7.12
CA GLU A 343 2.12 -0.51 6.52
C GLU A 343 2.53 -0.27 5.06
N MET A 344 3.81 -0.47 4.76
CA MET A 344 4.31 -0.47 3.39
C MET A 344 3.93 -1.75 2.66
N VAL A 345 3.95 -1.69 1.34
CA VAL A 345 3.88 -2.85 0.44
C VAL A 345 5.21 -3.05 -0.26
N VAL A 346 5.56 -4.32 -0.51
CA VAL A 346 6.78 -4.73 -1.22
C VAL A 346 6.42 -5.83 -2.20
N VAL A 347 7.34 -6.15 -3.12
CA VAL A 347 7.18 -7.29 -4.00
C VAL A 347 7.70 -8.56 -3.31
N GLY A 348 6.82 -9.54 -3.15
CA GLY A 348 7.14 -10.86 -2.61
C GLY A 348 8.00 -11.69 -3.58
N PRO A 349 8.57 -12.82 -3.11
CA PRO A 349 9.39 -13.72 -3.94
C PRO A 349 8.69 -14.23 -5.21
N ASP A 350 7.37 -14.26 -5.21
CA ASP A 350 6.51 -14.71 -6.31
C ASP A 350 6.12 -13.59 -7.28
N GLY A 351 6.62 -12.37 -7.08
CA GLY A 351 6.34 -11.21 -7.92
C GLY A 351 5.04 -10.48 -7.56
N GLN A 352 4.30 -10.94 -6.53
CA GLN A 352 3.07 -10.30 -6.09
C GLN A 352 3.33 -9.25 -5.01
N LEU A 353 2.41 -8.29 -4.90
CA LEU A 353 2.48 -7.28 -3.84
C LEU A 353 1.96 -7.88 -2.54
N VAL A 354 2.74 -7.71 -1.49
CA VAL A 354 2.50 -8.21 -0.14
C VAL A 354 2.84 -7.13 0.87
N ARG A 355 2.34 -7.25 2.11
CA ARG A 355 2.73 -6.30 3.16
C ARG A 355 4.21 -6.48 3.48
N SER A 356 4.88 -5.38 3.78
CA SER A 356 6.31 -5.33 4.07
C SER A 356 6.75 -6.22 5.23
N ASN A 357 5.88 -6.58 6.17
CA ASN A 357 6.22 -7.46 7.29
C ASN A 357 5.92 -8.94 7.04
N GLU A 358 5.32 -9.30 5.90
CA GLU A 358 5.05 -10.69 5.51
C GLU A 358 6.29 -11.36 4.88
N VAL A 359 7.25 -10.55 4.43
CA VAL A 359 8.49 -11.00 3.81
C VAL A 359 9.67 -10.57 4.66
N PRO A 360 10.58 -11.50 5.03
CA PRO A 360 11.81 -11.11 5.71
C PRO A 360 12.63 -10.11 4.90
N MET A 361 13.29 -9.18 5.59
CA MET A 361 14.23 -8.24 4.98
C MET A 361 15.24 -8.97 4.07
N GLY A 362 15.41 -8.46 2.85
CA GLY A 362 16.31 -9.03 1.85
C GLY A 362 15.82 -10.29 1.14
N GLN A 363 14.59 -10.76 1.41
CA GLN A 363 13.95 -11.87 0.71
C GLN A 363 12.83 -11.43 -0.23
N THR A 364 12.79 -10.15 -0.60
CA THR A 364 11.82 -9.62 -1.58
C THR A 364 12.14 -10.10 -3.00
N GLY A 365 11.13 -10.11 -3.85
CA GLY A 365 11.24 -10.46 -5.25
C GLY A 365 11.41 -9.24 -6.14
N ARG A 366 10.94 -9.37 -7.38
CA ARG A 366 10.97 -8.34 -8.41
C ARG A 366 9.63 -8.32 -9.12
N ALA A 367 9.13 -7.12 -9.39
CA ALA A 367 7.91 -6.99 -10.15
C ALA A 367 8.20 -7.24 -11.63
N GLU A 368 7.43 -8.12 -12.26
CA GLU A 368 7.51 -8.41 -13.68
C GLU A 368 6.20 -8.05 -14.37
N GLY A 369 6.27 -7.70 -15.65
CA GLY A 369 5.10 -7.43 -16.47
C GLY A 369 5.14 -6.05 -17.15
N PRO A 370 4.11 -5.75 -17.96
CA PRO A 370 4.01 -4.47 -18.63
C PRO A 370 3.69 -3.33 -17.64
N PRO A 371 3.95 -2.07 -18.04
CA PRO A 371 3.39 -0.91 -17.37
C PRO A 371 1.88 -0.93 -17.36
N ALA A 372 1.28 -0.15 -16.46
CA ALA A 372 -0.16 0.05 -16.45
C ALA A 372 -0.63 0.74 -17.74
N GLU A 373 -1.77 0.29 -18.28
CA GLU A 373 -2.39 0.91 -19.47
C GLU A 373 -3.23 2.16 -19.11
N GLY A 374 -3.38 2.48 -17.82
CA GLY A 374 -4.10 3.63 -17.29
C GLY A 374 -4.43 3.49 -15.81
N GLY A 375 -5.02 4.55 -15.21
CA GLY A 375 -5.38 4.53 -13.80
C GLY A 375 -5.93 5.86 -13.28
N GLN A 376 -5.73 6.14 -11.99
CA GLN A 376 -6.26 7.33 -11.32
C GLN A 376 -5.28 8.51 -11.46
N ASP A 377 -5.30 9.16 -12.62
CA ASP A 377 -4.48 10.35 -12.81
C ASP A 377 -4.88 11.47 -11.82
N PRO A 378 -3.90 12.18 -11.23
CA PRO A 378 -4.20 13.36 -10.43
C PRO A 378 -4.91 14.39 -11.32
N LYS A 379 -5.93 15.06 -10.76
CA LYS A 379 -6.76 16.00 -11.53
C LYS A 379 -5.87 17.08 -12.16
N PRO A 380 -6.03 17.37 -13.47
CA PRO A 380 -5.33 18.49 -14.09
C PRO A 380 -5.73 19.79 -13.38
N GLN A 381 -4.76 20.63 -13.07
CA GLN A 381 -5.08 21.95 -12.53
C GLN A 381 -5.61 22.88 -13.62
N ASP A 382 -6.78 23.48 -13.38
CA ASP A 382 -7.14 24.72 -14.05
C ASP A 382 -6.13 25.80 -13.61
N LYS A 383 -5.59 26.53 -14.60
CA LYS A 383 -4.54 27.56 -14.45
C LYS A 383 -4.58 28.26 -13.10
N TYR A 384 -3.50 28.10 -12.34
CA TYR A 384 -3.14 28.82 -11.11
C TYR A 384 -3.59 30.30 -11.16
N GLU A 385 -4.77 30.61 -10.62
CA GLU A 385 -5.23 32.00 -10.47
C GLU A 385 -4.62 32.68 -9.24
N ASP A 386 -3.88 31.95 -8.39
CA ASP A 386 -3.02 32.53 -7.36
C ASP A 386 -1.75 31.68 -7.20
N ASN A 387 -0.58 32.32 -7.32
CA ASN A 387 0.72 31.77 -6.93
C ASN A 387 0.68 31.35 -5.45
N THR A 388 0.19 30.15 -5.17
CA THR A 388 0.21 29.55 -3.84
C THR A 388 1.10 28.34 -3.94
N SER A 389 2.27 28.47 -3.36
CA SER A 389 3.35 27.49 -3.37
C SER A 389 3.02 26.22 -2.56
N GLY A 390 1.77 25.72 -2.58
CA GLY A 390 1.33 24.59 -1.76
C GLY A 390 1.41 24.82 -0.25
N GLY A 391 1.61 26.07 0.19
CA GLY A 391 1.99 26.35 1.57
C GLY A 391 3.50 26.24 1.85
N TYR A 392 4.35 26.13 0.82
CA TYR A 392 5.81 26.23 0.89
C TYR A 392 6.18 27.41 1.77
N ASN A 393 6.62 27.07 2.97
CA ASN A 393 7.14 28.00 3.93
C ASN A 393 8.67 27.96 3.73
N PRO A 394 9.27 28.98 3.10
CA PRO A 394 10.72 28.97 2.87
C PRO A 394 11.53 28.89 4.17
N GLY A 395 10.90 29.06 5.35
CA GLY A 395 11.57 29.18 6.64
C GLY A 395 12.26 30.54 6.76
N SER A 396 12.49 30.99 7.99
CA SER A 396 13.31 32.18 8.26
C SER A 396 14.81 31.86 8.33
N ASP A 397 15.17 30.60 8.16
CA ASP A 397 16.44 30.07 8.64
C ASP A 397 17.20 29.57 7.42
N GLY A 398 18.38 30.15 7.17
CA GLY A 398 19.28 29.73 6.09
C GLY A 398 19.97 28.39 6.34
N ASP A 399 19.37 27.52 7.16
CA ASP A 399 19.87 26.21 7.52
C ASP A 399 19.17 25.15 6.66
N ASN A 400 19.95 24.23 6.10
CA ASN A 400 19.49 23.07 5.34
C ASN A 400 18.37 22.37 6.14
N TYR A 401 17.21 22.07 5.53
CA TYR A 401 15.96 21.59 6.18
C TYR A 401 16.12 20.18 6.79
N GLY A 402 17.13 19.97 7.64
CA GLY A 402 17.62 18.69 8.12
C GLY A 402 18.14 17.75 7.03
N THR A 403 18.22 18.19 5.77
CA THR A 403 18.75 17.41 4.64
C THR A 403 20.28 17.40 4.64
N TYR A 404 20.90 16.45 3.95
CA TYR A 404 22.37 16.41 3.83
C TYR A 404 22.86 17.54 2.91
N ASP A 405 23.96 18.21 3.28
CA ASP A 405 24.64 19.15 2.38
C ASP A 405 25.36 18.38 1.25
N ASN A 406 25.38 18.98 0.06
CA ASN A 406 26.07 18.44 -1.11
C ASN A 406 27.57 18.65 -1.10
#